data_AF-A0A316QF76-F1
#
_entry.id   AF-A0A316QF76-F1
#
_cell.length_a   1.000
_cell.length_b   1.000
_cell.length_c   1.000
_cell.angle_alpha   90.00
_cell.angle_beta   90.00
_cell.angle_gamma   90.00
#
_symmetry.space_group_name_H-M   'P 1'
#
loop_
_entity.id
_entity.type
_entity.pdbx_description
1 polymer ?
#
loop_
_entity_poly.entity_id
_entity_poly.type
_entity_poly.pdbx_seq_one_letter_code
_entity_poly.pdbx_strand_id
1 'polypeptide(L)'
;MIIRNLADRNKKGADTEVVDGQQRLTTIYEFTQGGFSINDELSKRIVRDNSDSYEFDIANNAGKETEAIKFYKKFKKGQKVSLTYGTLSSLMKADFDSYNMALTYISHHDDNVIAEYFRFVQNQERLRAGEIINSIPDSLLEQYLMQVDSKSLLFKLSWEDKRKEFDKLFYAAIGIFDEKLPLGGVDSDIIEYVKNSAGIAGRALERTNLLITQLQALSKDETWNFSSGINKRFVKFLCMLCGYGYVDFSKNPKEKLQQLFVVNKKLSAFSSAKATALSNEFVGYTEEQIENYRLIALISKGSQKWDMVEERMRLLAVLMNEVKI
;
A
#
# COMPACT_ATOMS: atom_id res chain seq x y z
N MET A 1 12.73 1.39 -19.05
CA MET A 1 13.99 0.65 -18.75
C MET A 1 14.61 1.28 -17.54
N ILE A 2 15.18 0.49 -16.63
CA ILE A 2 15.79 1.03 -15.41
C ILE A 2 17.30 0.85 -15.49
N ILE A 3 18.00 1.97 -15.36
CA ILE A 3 19.45 2.03 -15.31
C ILE A 3 19.85 2.47 -13.91
N ARG A 4 20.77 1.73 -13.30
CA ARG A 4 21.39 2.14 -12.05
C ARG A 4 22.69 2.87 -12.35
N ASN A 5 22.83 4.06 -11.79
CA ASN A 5 24.10 4.79 -11.73
C ASN A 5 24.83 4.35 -10.47
N LEU A 6 26.00 3.76 -10.66
CA LEU A 6 26.80 3.21 -9.57
C LEU A 6 27.62 4.33 -8.91
N ALA A 7 27.73 4.27 -7.57
CA ALA A 7 28.60 5.18 -6.84
C ALA A 7 30.09 4.89 -7.11
N ASP A 8 30.43 3.60 -7.20
CA ASP A 8 31.74 3.09 -7.56
C ASP A 8 31.63 2.18 -8.79
N ARG A 9 32.67 2.14 -9.63
CA ARG A 9 32.68 1.27 -10.82
C ARG A 9 32.49 -0.20 -10.43
N ASN A 10 31.69 -0.93 -11.18
CA ASN A 10 31.53 -2.36 -10.97
C ASN A 10 32.82 -3.15 -11.33
N LYS A 11 32.81 -4.46 -11.07
CA LYS A 11 33.94 -5.36 -11.38
C LYS A 11 34.36 -5.39 -12.86
N LYS A 12 33.51 -4.91 -13.77
CA LYS A 12 33.78 -4.78 -15.22
C LYS A 12 34.17 -3.35 -15.64
N GLY A 13 34.32 -2.44 -14.68
CA GLY A 13 34.72 -1.05 -14.91
C GLY A 13 33.62 -0.11 -15.39
N ALA A 14 32.35 -0.55 -15.39
CA ALA A 14 31.22 0.29 -15.79
C ALA A 14 30.73 1.15 -14.61
N ASP A 15 30.30 2.38 -14.92
CA ASP A 15 29.69 3.37 -14.02
C ASP A 15 28.16 3.26 -13.98
N THR A 16 27.58 2.49 -14.90
CA THR A 16 26.15 2.24 -15.01
C THR A 16 25.87 0.77 -15.27
N GLU A 17 24.71 0.29 -14.81
CA GLU A 17 24.23 -1.05 -15.10
C GLU A 17 22.74 -1.06 -15.41
N VAL A 18 22.33 -1.87 -16.39
CA VAL A 18 20.91 -2.11 -16.68
C VAL A 18 20.39 -3.11 -15.67
N VAL A 19 19.45 -2.67 -14.84
CA VAL A 19 18.89 -3.47 -13.74
C VAL A 19 17.51 -4.04 -14.06
N ASP A 20 16.81 -3.44 -15.03
CA ASP A 20 15.56 -3.98 -15.59
C ASP A 20 15.38 -3.55 -17.05
N GLY A 21 14.84 -4.45 -17.87
CA GLY A 21 14.67 -4.27 -19.32
C GLY A 21 15.76 -4.90 -20.19
N GLN A 22 16.71 -5.65 -19.61
CA GLN A 22 17.79 -6.31 -20.38
C GLN A 22 17.25 -7.28 -21.43
N GLN A 23 16.27 -8.13 -21.08
CA GLN A 23 15.67 -9.06 -22.04
C GLN A 23 14.99 -8.31 -23.20
N ARG A 24 14.30 -7.20 -22.91
CA ARG A 24 13.66 -6.35 -23.93
C ARG A 24 14.70 -5.73 -24.88
N LEU A 25 15.82 -5.24 -24.34
CA LEU A 25 16.93 -4.72 -25.15
C LEU A 25 17.51 -5.80 -26.04
N THR A 26 17.76 -6.99 -25.49
CA THR A 26 18.29 -8.13 -26.26
C THR A 26 17.35 -8.48 -27.40
N THR A 27 16.04 -8.55 -27.17
CA THR A 27 15.06 -8.86 -28.22
C THR A 27 15.00 -7.76 -29.30
N ILE A 28 15.05 -6.48 -28.92
CA ILE A 28 15.10 -5.35 -29.89
C ILE A 28 16.38 -5.45 -30.73
N TYR A 29 17.51 -5.71 -30.09
CA TYR A 29 18.79 -5.89 -30.75
C TYR A 29 18.77 -7.09 -31.72
N GLU A 30 18.28 -8.25 -31.27
CA GLU A 30 18.15 -9.44 -32.13
C GLU A 30 17.21 -9.20 -33.31
N PHE A 31 16.12 -8.43 -33.14
CA PHE A 31 15.23 -8.08 -34.23
C PHE A 31 15.89 -7.18 -35.27
N THR A 32 16.60 -6.14 -34.84
CA THR A 32 17.32 -5.23 -35.74
C THR A 32 18.47 -5.91 -36.48
N GLN A 33 19.17 -6.85 -35.84
CA GLN A 33 20.23 -7.65 -36.46
C GLN A 33 19.71 -8.82 -37.30
N GLY A 34 18.39 -9.01 -37.41
CA GLY A 34 17.77 -10.07 -38.21
C GLY A 34 17.77 -11.47 -37.55
N GLY A 35 18.15 -11.57 -36.28
CA GLY A 35 18.09 -12.79 -35.47
C GLY A 35 16.70 -13.12 -34.92
N PHE A 36 15.75 -12.19 -34.99
CA PHE A 36 14.38 -12.38 -34.50
C PHE A 36 13.34 -12.11 -35.60
N SER A 37 12.25 -12.90 -35.61
CA SER A 37 11.13 -12.74 -36.53
C SER A 37 9.79 -12.88 -35.80
N ILE A 38 8.81 -12.08 -36.20
CA ILE A 38 7.47 -12.07 -35.59
C ILE A 38 6.61 -13.11 -36.28
N ASN A 39 5.81 -13.85 -35.51
CA ASN A 39 4.94 -14.90 -36.05
C ASN A 39 3.89 -14.35 -37.05
N ASP A 40 3.30 -15.25 -37.83
CA ASP A 40 2.39 -14.89 -38.94
C ASP A 40 1.16 -14.10 -38.51
N GLU A 41 0.52 -14.47 -37.40
CA GLU A 41 -0.70 -13.82 -36.94
C GLU A 41 -0.45 -12.38 -36.50
N LEU A 42 0.59 -12.16 -35.68
CA LEU A 42 0.98 -10.83 -35.23
C LEU A 42 1.51 -9.98 -36.39
N SER A 43 2.29 -10.58 -37.28
CA SER A 43 2.77 -9.91 -38.49
C SER A 43 1.61 -9.38 -39.34
N LYS A 44 0.58 -10.20 -39.57
CA LYS A 44 -0.62 -9.79 -40.31
C LYS A 44 -1.36 -8.64 -39.63
N ARG A 45 -1.40 -8.60 -38.30
CA ARG A 45 -2.04 -7.52 -37.53
C ARG A 45 -1.27 -6.22 -37.68
N ILE A 46 0.03 -6.23 -37.37
CA ILE A 46 0.91 -5.06 -37.44
C ILE A 46 0.87 -4.44 -38.84
N VAL A 47 0.92 -5.26 -39.89
CA VAL A 47 0.96 -4.79 -41.28
C VAL A 47 -0.39 -4.25 -41.74
N ARG A 48 -1.50 -4.81 -41.23
CA ARG A 48 -2.83 -4.27 -41.49
C ARG A 48 -2.99 -2.88 -40.89
N ASP A 49 -2.51 -2.69 -39.65
CA ASP A 49 -2.63 -1.42 -38.94
C ASP A 49 -1.69 -0.34 -39.50
N ASN A 50 -0.71 -0.73 -40.33
CA ASN A 50 0.29 0.16 -40.93
C ASN A 50 0.32 0.07 -42.47
N SER A 51 -0.79 -0.31 -43.11
CA SER A 51 -0.88 -0.51 -44.57
C SER A 51 -0.39 0.69 -45.37
N ASP A 52 -0.73 1.89 -44.91
CA ASP A 52 -0.47 3.15 -45.59
C ASP A 52 1.03 3.41 -45.73
N SER A 53 1.83 2.94 -44.75
CA SER A 53 3.29 3.04 -44.80
C SER A 53 3.91 2.17 -45.91
N TYR A 54 3.32 1.00 -46.17
CA TYR A 54 3.78 0.12 -47.26
C TYR A 54 3.30 0.62 -48.62
N GLU A 55 2.12 1.23 -48.68
CA GLU A 55 1.60 1.86 -49.89
C GLU A 55 2.43 3.10 -50.28
N PHE A 56 2.88 3.87 -49.28
CA PHE A 56 3.87 4.93 -49.46
C PHE A 56 5.17 4.41 -50.07
N ASP A 57 5.71 3.29 -49.58
CA ASP A 57 6.92 2.68 -50.13
C ASP A 57 6.73 2.25 -51.59
N ILE A 58 5.57 1.68 -51.94
CA ILE A 58 5.24 1.29 -53.32
C ILE A 58 5.18 2.50 -54.24
N ALA A 59 4.52 3.58 -53.79
CA ALA A 59 4.36 4.81 -54.59
C ALA A 59 5.70 5.51 -54.84
N ASN A 60 6.56 5.59 -53.82
CA ASN A 60 7.83 6.32 -53.88
C ASN A 60 9.02 5.51 -54.44
N ASN A 61 8.89 4.19 -54.56
CA ASN A 61 9.91 3.31 -55.14
C ASN A 61 9.44 2.66 -56.45
N ALA A 62 8.71 3.41 -57.28
CA ALA A 62 8.17 2.92 -58.55
C ALA A 62 9.25 2.22 -59.40
N GLY A 63 9.14 0.89 -59.51
CA GLY A 63 10.04 0.02 -60.29
C GLY A 63 11.09 -0.76 -59.49
N LYS A 64 11.29 -0.49 -58.19
CA LYS A 64 12.20 -1.27 -57.32
C LYS A 64 11.44 -2.19 -56.40
N GLU A 65 11.73 -3.49 -56.47
CA GLU A 65 11.06 -4.49 -55.63
C GLU A 65 11.84 -4.77 -54.34
N THR A 66 11.66 -3.88 -53.36
CA THR A 66 12.28 -4.00 -52.02
C THR A 66 11.68 -5.18 -51.23
N GLU A 67 12.37 -5.64 -50.18
CA GLU A 67 11.88 -6.72 -49.31
C GLU A 67 10.53 -6.37 -48.66
N ALA A 68 10.34 -5.12 -48.24
CA ALA A 68 9.08 -4.62 -47.69
C ALA A 68 7.94 -4.69 -48.71
N ILE A 69 8.18 -4.31 -49.97
CA ILE A 69 7.18 -4.38 -51.05
C ILE A 69 6.82 -5.84 -51.38
N LYS A 70 7.82 -6.74 -51.48
CA LYS A 70 7.58 -8.17 -51.70
C LYS A 70 6.75 -8.77 -50.57
N PHE A 71 7.09 -8.42 -49.34
CA PHE A 71 6.39 -8.85 -48.14
C PHE A 71 4.92 -8.37 -48.13
N TYR A 72 4.66 -7.08 -48.41
CA TYR A 72 3.30 -6.54 -48.43
C TYR A 72 2.43 -7.15 -49.53
N LYS A 73 3.01 -7.42 -50.72
CA LYS A 73 2.31 -8.15 -51.80
C LYS A 73 1.92 -9.57 -51.37
N LYS A 74 2.78 -10.28 -50.64
CA LYS A 74 2.45 -11.62 -50.08
C LYS A 74 1.31 -11.52 -49.06
N PHE A 75 1.35 -10.51 -48.20
CA PHE A 75 0.29 -10.22 -47.23
C PHE A 75 -1.07 -9.98 -47.92
N LYS A 76 -1.13 -9.11 -48.95
CA LYS A 76 -2.38 -8.84 -49.70
C LYS A 76 -2.94 -10.07 -50.43
N LYS A 77 -2.07 -11.01 -50.81
CA LYS A 77 -2.46 -12.31 -51.40
C LYS A 77 -2.93 -13.34 -50.37
N GLY A 78 -2.99 -12.98 -49.08
CA GLY A 78 -3.38 -13.89 -48.00
C GLY A 78 -2.34 -14.96 -47.66
N GLN A 79 -1.11 -14.82 -48.13
CA GLN A 79 -0.05 -15.80 -47.89
C GLN A 79 0.49 -15.70 -46.46
N LYS A 80 1.17 -16.77 -46.01
CA LYS A 80 1.92 -16.76 -44.75
C LYS A 80 3.08 -15.77 -44.84
N VAL A 81 3.20 -14.90 -43.86
CA VAL A 81 4.22 -13.85 -43.77
C VAL A 81 4.89 -13.89 -42.40
N SER A 82 6.14 -13.43 -42.32
CA SER A 82 6.87 -13.27 -41.05
C SER A 82 7.57 -11.92 -41.10
N LEU A 83 7.26 -11.04 -40.15
CA LEU A 83 7.83 -9.71 -40.09
C LEU A 83 9.23 -9.79 -39.47
N THR A 84 10.20 -9.25 -40.19
CA THR A 84 11.58 -9.03 -39.73
C THR A 84 11.88 -7.55 -39.88
N TYR A 85 12.95 -7.07 -39.26
CA TYR A 85 13.34 -5.67 -39.42
C TYR A 85 13.55 -5.32 -40.91
N GLY A 86 14.12 -6.23 -41.71
CA GLY A 86 14.30 -6.05 -43.16
C GLY A 86 12.99 -5.81 -43.93
N THR A 87 11.89 -6.45 -43.51
CA THR A 87 10.57 -6.36 -44.17
C THR A 87 9.67 -5.23 -43.66
N LEU A 88 10.12 -4.42 -42.70
CA LEU A 88 9.45 -3.18 -42.33
C LEU A 88 9.50 -2.16 -43.47
N SER A 89 8.43 -1.37 -43.63
CA SER A 89 8.41 -0.23 -44.54
C SER A 89 9.40 0.85 -44.11
N SER A 90 9.76 1.76 -45.01
CA SER A 90 10.72 2.83 -44.70
C SER A 90 10.28 3.72 -43.55
N LEU A 91 9.00 4.09 -43.50
CA LEU A 91 8.43 4.90 -42.41
C LEU A 91 8.42 4.13 -41.09
N MET A 92 8.05 2.85 -41.09
CA MET A 92 8.08 2.05 -39.86
C MET A 92 9.51 1.84 -39.33
N LYS A 93 10.51 1.75 -40.21
CA LYS A 93 11.92 1.71 -39.79
C LYS A 93 12.34 3.03 -39.17
N ALA A 94 11.99 4.16 -39.80
CA ALA A 94 12.28 5.47 -39.26
C ALA A 94 11.64 5.68 -37.87
N ASP A 95 10.39 5.27 -37.70
CA ASP A 95 9.69 5.31 -36.41
C ASP A 95 10.34 4.38 -35.38
N PHE A 96 10.74 3.17 -35.79
CA PHE A 96 11.41 2.21 -34.92
C PHE A 96 12.77 2.72 -34.44
N ASP A 97 13.58 3.27 -35.35
CA ASP A 97 14.94 3.74 -35.08
C ASP A 97 14.94 5.05 -34.27
N SER A 98 13.92 5.88 -34.45
CA SER A 98 13.75 7.14 -33.70
C SER A 98 12.98 6.97 -32.39
N TYR A 99 12.51 5.76 -32.07
CA TYR A 99 11.71 5.52 -30.88
C TYR A 99 12.55 5.73 -29.61
N ASN A 100 12.24 6.80 -28.88
CA ASN A 100 12.87 7.08 -27.59
C ASN A 100 12.41 6.05 -26.55
N MET A 101 13.33 5.20 -26.09
CA MET A 101 13.08 4.33 -24.95
C MET A 101 13.03 5.16 -23.67
N ALA A 102 11.94 5.06 -22.91
CA ALA A 102 11.84 5.68 -21.60
C ALA A 102 12.88 5.08 -20.64
N LEU A 103 13.81 5.90 -20.18
CA LEU A 103 14.85 5.55 -19.22
C LEU A 103 14.51 6.15 -17.85
N THR A 104 14.54 5.31 -16.83
CA THR A 104 14.47 5.73 -15.43
C THR A 104 15.83 5.44 -14.81
N TYR A 105 16.44 6.47 -14.21
CA TYR A 105 17.73 6.35 -13.54
C TYR A 105 17.54 6.24 -12.03
N ILE A 106 18.22 5.28 -11.42
CA ILE A 106 18.32 5.15 -9.96
C ILE A 106 19.78 5.38 -9.59
N SER A 107 20.05 6.39 -8.76
CA SER A 107 21.43 6.78 -8.42
C SER A 107 21.76 6.49 -6.96
N HIS A 108 23.00 6.07 -6.69
CA HIS A 108 23.60 6.05 -5.35
C HIS A 108 22.87 5.23 -4.27
N HIS A 109 22.19 4.14 -4.66
CA HIS A 109 21.59 3.20 -3.72
C HIS A 109 22.41 1.92 -3.61
N ASP A 110 22.54 1.38 -2.40
CA ASP A 110 23.23 0.12 -2.12
C ASP A 110 22.54 -1.09 -2.77
N ASP A 111 23.30 -2.16 -3.03
CA ASP A 111 22.81 -3.39 -3.69
C ASP A 111 21.57 -3.97 -3.00
N ASN A 112 21.50 -3.87 -1.67
CA ASN A 112 20.36 -4.36 -0.88
C ASN A 112 19.07 -3.57 -1.17
N VAL A 113 19.16 -2.26 -1.32
CA VAL A 113 18.01 -1.37 -1.58
C VAL A 113 17.49 -1.60 -3.00
N ILE A 114 18.40 -1.77 -3.96
CA ILE A 114 18.07 -2.11 -5.34
C ILE A 114 17.39 -3.48 -5.40
N ALA A 115 17.95 -4.48 -4.72
CA ALA A 115 17.37 -5.82 -4.66
C ALA A 115 15.98 -5.85 -3.99
N GLU A 116 15.76 -5.04 -2.96
CA GLU A 116 14.45 -4.90 -2.30
C GLU A 116 13.43 -4.20 -3.22
N TYR A 117 13.83 -3.12 -3.89
CA TYR A 117 13.01 -2.46 -4.91
C TYR A 117 12.59 -3.42 -6.03
N PHE A 118 13.52 -4.23 -6.55
CA PHE A 118 13.19 -5.19 -7.59
C PHE A 118 12.41 -6.39 -7.09
N ARG A 119 12.66 -6.88 -5.88
CA ARG A 119 11.77 -7.87 -5.24
C ARG A 119 10.35 -7.33 -5.14
N PHE A 120 10.19 -6.08 -4.74
CA PHE A 120 8.90 -5.43 -4.62
C PHE A 120 8.18 -5.31 -5.97
N VAL A 121 8.88 -4.88 -7.02
CA VAL A 121 8.33 -4.72 -8.38
C VAL A 121 8.06 -6.08 -9.05
N GLN A 122 8.94 -7.07 -8.89
CA GLN A 122 8.86 -8.38 -9.54
C GLN A 122 7.91 -9.36 -8.84
N ASN A 123 7.79 -9.29 -7.50
CA ASN A 123 6.95 -10.23 -6.75
C ASN A 123 5.45 -9.91 -6.82
N GLN A 124 5.04 -8.83 -7.48
CA GLN A 124 3.69 -8.27 -7.34
C GLN A 124 3.22 -8.27 -5.86
N GLU A 125 4.12 -7.98 -4.91
CA GLU A 125 3.70 -7.85 -3.53
C GLU A 125 2.70 -6.69 -3.52
N ARG A 126 1.42 -7.04 -3.38
CA ARG A 126 0.35 -6.05 -3.31
C ARG A 126 0.76 -5.09 -2.20
N LEU A 127 0.89 -3.81 -2.56
CA LEU A 127 1.07 -2.73 -1.59
C LEU A 127 0.11 -2.98 -0.43
N ARG A 128 0.62 -3.04 0.80
CA ARG A 128 -0.27 -3.14 1.97
C ARG A 128 -1.09 -1.87 2.04
N ALA A 129 -2.26 -1.90 2.68
CA ALA A 129 -3.14 -0.73 2.68
C ALA A 129 -2.47 0.54 3.24
N GLY A 130 -1.62 0.43 4.25
CA GLY A 130 -0.84 1.58 4.73
C GLY A 130 0.12 2.16 3.69
N GLU A 131 0.65 1.34 2.78
CA GLU A 131 1.51 1.77 1.69
C GLU A 131 0.70 2.40 0.54
N ILE A 132 -0.49 1.85 0.24
CA ILE A 132 -1.42 2.44 -0.74
C ILE A 132 -1.91 3.81 -0.26
N ILE A 133 -2.36 3.91 0.99
CA ILE A 133 -2.87 5.16 1.58
C ILE A 133 -1.82 6.27 1.49
N ASN A 134 -0.57 5.97 1.85
CA ASN A 134 0.53 6.93 1.78
C ASN A 134 0.99 7.27 0.34
N SER A 135 0.50 6.54 -0.67
CA SER A 135 0.74 6.87 -2.09
C SER A 135 -0.37 7.74 -2.70
N ILE A 136 -1.46 8.00 -1.95
CA ILE A 136 -2.55 8.88 -2.41
C ILE A 136 -2.05 10.33 -2.31
N PRO A 137 -1.88 11.05 -3.43
CA PRO A 137 -1.44 12.44 -3.41
C PRO A 137 -2.55 13.32 -2.79
N ASP A 138 -2.14 14.27 -1.95
CA ASP A 138 -2.98 15.37 -1.45
C ASP A 138 -4.29 14.93 -0.78
N SER A 139 -4.26 13.85 0.02
CA SER A 139 -5.42 13.47 0.83
C SER A 139 -5.80 14.57 1.81
N LEU A 140 -7.06 15.02 1.77
CA LEU A 140 -7.58 16.01 2.71
C LEU A 140 -7.56 15.54 4.17
N LEU A 141 -7.32 14.25 4.43
CA LEU A 141 -7.19 13.74 5.79
C LEU A 141 -5.77 13.85 6.36
N GLU A 142 -4.76 14.01 5.50
CA GLU A 142 -3.34 14.06 5.92
C GLU A 142 -3.06 15.20 6.90
N GLN A 143 -3.75 16.33 6.71
CA GLN A 143 -3.67 17.49 7.60
C GLN A 143 -3.98 17.18 9.07
N TYR A 144 -4.78 16.14 9.36
CA TYR A 144 -5.11 15.74 10.72
C TYR A 144 -4.00 14.90 11.34
N LEU A 145 -3.42 13.97 10.57
CA LEU A 145 -2.33 13.13 11.04
C LEU A 145 -1.06 13.97 11.30
N MET A 146 -0.80 14.98 10.46
CA MET A 146 0.33 15.90 10.62
C MET A 146 0.32 16.71 11.92
N GLN A 147 -0.82 16.83 12.60
CA GLN A 147 -0.93 17.54 13.88
C GLN A 147 -0.45 16.72 15.08
N VAL A 148 -0.24 15.41 14.89
CA VAL A 148 0.24 14.50 15.94
C VAL A 148 1.73 14.23 15.73
N ASP A 149 2.54 14.37 16.78
CA ASP A 149 3.90 13.84 16.80
C ASP A 149 3.86 12.31 16.92
N SER A 150 3.55 11.68 15.78
CA SER A 150 3.46 10.22 15.67
C SER A 150 4.80 9.56 15.96
N LYS A 151 5.93 10.24 15.71
CA LYS A 151 7.26 9.65 15.91
C LYS A 151 7.53 9.43 17.40
N SER A 152 7.34 10.47 18.22
CA SER A 152 7.49 10.36 19.68
C SER A 152 6.48 9.37 20.26
N LEU A 153 5.21 9.47 19.83
CA LEU A 153 4.15 8.57 20.30
C LEU A 153 4.46 7.09 20.03
N LEU A 154 4.82 6.75 18.80
CA LEU A 154 5.12 5.36 18.41
C LEU A 154 6.36 4.81 19.12
N PHE A 155 7.37 5.66 19.37
CA PHE A 155 8.52 5.31 20.19
C PHE A 155 8.10 4.97 21.63
N LYS A 156 7.31 5.83 22.28
CA LYS A 156 6.82 5.59 23.66
C LYS A 156 5.93 4.36 23.78
N LEU A 157 5.16 4.05 22.74
CA LEU A 157 4.35 2.84 22.66
C LEU A 157 5.18 1.57 22.41
N SER A 158 6.47 1.66 22.09
CA SER A 158 7.26 0.54 21.58
C SER A 158 6.55 -0.16 20.40
N TRP A 159 6.12 0.64 19.42
CA TRP A 159 5.44 0.15 18.23
C TRP A 159 6.38 -0.64 17.33
N GLU A 160 6.11 -1.94 17.16
CA GLU A 160 6.96 -2.85 16.39
C GLU A 160 6.61 -2.93 14.88
N ASP A 161 5.41 -2.47 14.48
CA ASP A 161 4.98 -2.50 13.08
C ASP A 161 5.46 -1.26 12.30
N LYS A 162 5.24 -1.25 10.98
CA LYS A 162 5.57 -0.09 10.15
C LYS A 162 4.75 1.13 10.56
N ARG A 163 5.34 2.33 10.50
CA ARG A 163 4.63 3.62 10.68
C ARG A 163 3.35 3.70 9.83
N LYS A 164 3.43 3.22 8.59
CA LYS A 164 2.29 3.21 7.65
C LYS A 164 1.07 2.43 8.15
N GLU A 165 1.27 1.44 9.03
CA GLU A 165 0.15 0.72 9.65
C GLU A 165 -0.52 1.57 10.75
N PHE A 166 0.23 2.43 11.45
CA PHE A 166 -0.36 3.41 12.35
C PHE A 166 -1.20 4.44 11.59
N ASP A 167 -0.67 4.99 10.49
CA ASP A 167 -1.40 5.95 9.66
C ASP A 167 -2.74 5.36 9.21
N LYS A 168 -2.73 4.10 8.76
CA LYS A 168 -3.96 3.36 8.42
C LYS A 168 -4.94 3.26 9.59
N LEU A 169 -4.47 2.91 10.79
CA LEU A 169 -5.32 2.82 11.98
C LEU A 169 -5.90 4.19 12.37
N PHE A 170 -5.13 5.27 12.17
CA PHE A 170 -5.58 6.64 12.41
C PHE A 170 -6.70 7.03 11.42
N TYR A 171 -6.51 6.81 10.12
CA TYR A 171 -7.55 7.09 9.12
C TYR A 171 -8.79 6.21 9.28
N ALA A 172 -8.61 4.95 9.69
CA ALA A 172 -9.72 4.08 10.02
C ALA A 172 -10.56 4.66 11.17
N ALA A 173 -9.93 5.19 12.23
CA ALA A 173 -10.63 5.86 13.32
C ALA A 173 -11.44 7.06 12.83
N ILE A 174 -10.86 7.91 11.98
CA ILE A 174 -11.58 9.04 11.37
C ILE A 174 -12.80 8.57 10.59
N GLY A 175 -12.66 7.56 9.72
CA GLY A 175 -13.79 7.06 8.94
C GLY A 175 -14.88 6.40 9.79
N ILE A 176 -14.55 5.87 10.96
CA ILE A 176 -15.55 5.40 11.93
C ILE A 176 -16.27 6.57 12.59
N PHE A 177 -15.56 7.65 12.94
CA PHE A 177 -16.20 8.86 13.47
C PHE A 177 -17.11 9.55 12.46
N ASP A 178 -16.76 9.45 11.18
CA ASP A 178 -17.54 9.92 10.03
C ASP A 178 -18.68 8.95 9.66
N GLU A 179 -18.85 7.84 10.39
CA GLU A 179 -19.87 6.82 10.16
C GLU A 179 -19.83 6.21 8.73
N LYS A 180 -18.69 6.35 8.04
CA LYS A 180 -18.46 5.81 6.68
C LYS A 180 -17.68 4.50 6.68
N LEU A 181 -17.01 4.18 7.78
CA LEU A 181 -16.32 2.91 7.97
C LEU A 181 -16.87 2.16 9.19
N PRO A 182 -17.14 0.84 9.07
CA PRO A 182 -17.42 0.01 10.22
C PRO A 182 -16.13 -0.28 11.00
N LEU A 183 -16.26 -0.53 12.31
CA LEU A 183 -15.12 -1.01 13.08
C LEU A 183 -14.77 -2.43 12.62
N GLY A 184 -13.54 -2.61 12.14
CA GLY A 184 -13.12 -3.91 11.58
C GLY A 184 -13.39 -4.06 10.09
N GLY A 185 -13.68 -2.95 9.39
CA GLY A 185 -13.71 -2.89 7.93
C GLY A 185 -12.41 -3.38 7.30
N VAL A 186 -12.52 -3.81 6.04
CA VAL A 186 -11.37 -4.34 5.31
C VAL A 186 -10.48 -3.23 4.80
N ASP A 187 -9.22 -3.58 4.56
CA ASP A 187 -8.16 -2.66 4.09
C ASP A 187 -8.58 -1.89 2.81
N SER A 188 -9.39 -2.48 1.92
CA SER A 188 -9.92 -1.81 0.73
C SER A 188 -10.86 -0.65 1.04
N ASP A 189 -11.72 -0.81 2.05
CA ASP A 189 -12.71 0.21 2.41
C ASP A 189 -12.00 1.45 2.98
N ILE A 190 -10.94 1.23 3.76
CA ILE A 190 -10.12 2.32 4.32
C ILE A 190 -9.43 3.09 3.20
N ILE A 191 -8.84 2.38 2.22
CA ILE A 191 -8.21 3.00 1.05
C ILE A 191 -9.23 3.83 0.27
N GLU A 192 -10.41 3.27 -0.01
CA GLU A 192 -11.46 3.95 -0.76
C GLU A 192 -11.97 5.18 -0.01
N TYR A 193 -12.17 5.08 1.30
CA TYR A 193 -12.54 6.20 2.15
C TYR A 193 -11.51 7.33 2.09
N VAL A 194 -10.21 7.02 2.27
CA VAL A 194 -9.16 8.04 2.22
C VAL A 194 -9.08 8.68 0.83
N LYS A 195 -9.18 7.88 -0.24
CA LYS A 195 -9.11 8.35 -1.62
C LYS A 195 -10.25 9.29 -1.99
N ASN A 196 -11.46 9.00 -1.52
CA ASN A 196 -12.68 9.71 -1.91
C ASN A 196 -13.14 10.74 -0.87
N SER A 197 -12.41 10.92 0.24
CA SER A 197 -12.80 11.84 1.30
C SER A 197 -12.72 13.29 0.80
N ALA A 198 -13.86 13.99 0.85
CA ALA A 198 -13.93 15.44 0.65
C ALA A 198 -13.62 16.24 1.94
N GLY A 199 -13.00 15.59 2.94
CA GLY A 199 -12.86 16.10 4.30
C GLY A 199 -13.97 15.60 5.24
N ILE A 200 -13.89 16.03 6.50
CA ILE A 200 -14.81 15.65 7.60
C ILE A 200 -15.43 16.89 8.24
N ALA A 201 -16.63 16.77 8.78
CA ALA A 201 -17.35 17.87 9.42
C ALA A 201 -18.18 17.38 10.62
N GLY A 202 -18.75 18.33 11.39
CA GLY A 202 -19.63 18.05 12.52
C GLY A 202 -18.99 17.15 13.58
N ARG A 203 -19.76 16.14 14.06
CA ARG A 203 -19.31 15.20 15.11
C ARG A 203 -18.02 14.46 14.74
N ALA A 204 -17.81 14.16 13.45
CA ALA A 204 -16.61 13.48 13.00
C ALA A 204 -15.36 14.35 13.21
N LEU A 205 -15.47 15.65 12.89
CA LEU A 205 -14.40 16.63 13.10
C LEU A 205 -14.14 16.85 14.59
N GLU A 206 -15.19 16.99 15.41
CA GLU A 206 -15.06 17.11 16.88
C GLU A 206 -14.30 15.93 17.48
N ARG A 207 -14.72 14.69 17.14
CA ARG A 207 -14.06 13.46 17.59
C ARG A 207 -12.62 13.35 17.10
N THR A 208 -12.35 13.78 15.87
CA THR A 208 -11.00 13.77 15.29
C THR A 208 -10.09 14.79 16.00
N ASN A 209 -10.59 15.99 16.30
CA ASN A 209 -9.83 16.99 17.05
C ASN A 209 -9.55 16.54 18.49
N LEU A 210 -10.50 15.85 19.12
CA LEU A 210 -10.29 15.27 20.44
C LEU A 210 -9.24 14.16 20.41
N LEU A 211 -9.32 13.27 19.42
CA LEU A 211 -8.29 12.25 19.15
C LEU A 211 -6.90 12.88 19.03
N ILE A 212 -6.75 13.88 18.16
CA ILE A 212 -5.47 14.59 17.94
C ILE A 212 -4.97 15.19 19.25
N THR A 213 -5.82 15.93 19.95
CA THR A 213 -5.46 16.62 21.21
C THR A 213 -4.93 15.63 22.25
N GLN A 214 -5.61 14.50 22.42
CA GLN A 214 -5.20 13.50 23.41
C GLN A 214 -3.92 12.76 22.97
N LEU A 215 -3.80 12.35 21.70
CA LEU A 215 -2.58 11.71 21.21
C LEU A 215 -1.37 12.65 21.27
N GLN A 216 -1.59 13.95 21.05
CA GLN A 216 -0.54 14.96 21.15
C GLN A 216 -0.15 15.27 22.59
N ALA A 217 -1.08 15.17 23.55
CA ALA A 217 -0.74 15.21 24.96
C ALA A 217 0.11 14.00 25.35
N LEU A 218 -0.28 12.80 24.91
CA LEU A 218 0.45 11.56 25.14
C LEU A 218 1.87 11.60 24.56
N SER A 219 2.05 12.12 23.34
CA SER A 219 3.36 12.20 22.69
C SER A 219 4.34 13.10 23.46
N LYS A 220 3.85 14.13 24.17
CA LYS A 220 4.65 15.09 24.95
C LYS A 220 4.87 14.70 26.40
N ASP A 221 4.10 13.75 26.92
CA ASP A 221 4.18 13.35 28.33
C ASP A 221 5.34 12.36 28.56
N GLU A 222 6.29 12.71 29.41
CA GLU A 222 7.50 11.91 29.71
C GLU A 222 7.31 10.92 30.86
N THR A 223 6.13 10.85 31.47
CA THR A 223 5.88 10.03 32.67
C THR A 223 5.62 8.55 32.35
N TRP A 224 5.44 8.21 31.07
CA TRP A 224 5.09 6.87 30.63
C TRP A 224 5.88 6.45 29.39
N ASN A 225 6.17 5.16 29.34
CA ASN A 225 6.61 4.44 28.16
C ASN A 225 6.23 2.96 28.34
N PHE A 226 6.00 2.26 27.23
CA PHE A 226 5.95 0.80 27.21
C PHE A 226 7.30 0.25 26.77
N SER A 227 7.62 -0.97 27.19
CA SER A 227 8.82 -1.70 26.78
C SER A 227 8.55 -2.72 25.66
N SER A 228 7.33 -3.26 25.59
CA SER A 228 6.87 -4.17 24.53
C SER A 228 5.38 -4.51 24.69
N GLY A 229 4.82 -5.27 23.74
CA GLY A 229 3.51 -5.91 23.87
C GLY A 229 2.32 -5.06 23.39
N ILE A 230 2.58 -3.89 22.81
CA ILE A 230 1.55 -3.08 22.15
C ILE A 230 1.26 -3.68 20.77
N ASN A 231 -0.02 -3.90 20.49
CA ASN A 231 -0.50 -4.49 19.24
C ASN A 231 -1.53 -3.57 18.56
N LYS A 232 -1.94 -3.93 17.33
CA LYS A 232 -2.93 -3.17 16.55
C LYS A 232 -4.25 -2.94 17.29
N ARG A 233 -4.72 -3.92 18.08
CA ARG A 233 -5.96 -3.81 18.86
C ARG A 233 -5.84 -2.73 19.93
N PHE A 234 -4.72 -2.69 20.65
CA PHE A 234 -4.44 -1.64 21.64
C PHE A 234 -4.50 -0.26 21.01
N VAL A 235 -3.77 -0.03 19.90
CA VAL A 235 -3.73 1.27 19.23
C VAL A 235 -5.10 1.67 18.69
N LYS A 236 -5.84 0.71 18.11
CA LYS A 236 -7.20 0.94 17.63
C LYS A 236 -8.12 1.39 18.78
N PHE A 237 -8.11 0.70 19.91
CA PHE A 237 -8.89 1.10 21.08
C PHE A 237 -8.45 2.42 21.67
N LEU A 238 -7.15 2.69 21.73
CA LEU A 238 -6.63 3.99 22.15
C LEU A 238 -7.19 5.11 21.27
N CYS A 239 -7.11 4.98 19.94
CA CYS A 239 -7.67 5.98 19.02
C CYS A 239 -9.19 6.15 19.21
N MET A 240 -9.94 5.06 19.33
CA MET A 240 -11.39 5.15 19.52
C MET A 240 -11.75 5.82 20.85
N LEU A 241 -11.12 5.43 21.96
CA LEU A 241 -11.38 6.02 23.28
C LEU A 241 -11.01 7.50 23.34
N CYS A 242 -9.87 7.88 22.74
CA CYS A 242 -9.46 9.27 22.61
C CYS A 242 -10.49 10.09 21.83
N GLY A 243 -10.94 9.59 20.67
CA GLY A 243 -11.87 10.34 19.83
C GLY A 243 -13.30 10.42 20.37
N TYR A 244 -13.81 9.35 21.00
CA TYR A 244 -15.11 9.40 21.66
C TYR A 244 -15.10 10.19 22.98
N GLY A 245 -13.94 10.38 23.60
CA GLY A 245 -13.81 11.15 24.82
C GLY A 245 -14.29 10.45 26.10
N TYR A 246 -14.50 9.13 26.06
CA TYR A 246 -14.90 8.36 27.25
C TYR A 246 -13.77 8.19 28.26
N VAL A 247 -12.52 8.34 27.80
CA VAL A 247 -11.33 8.35 28.64
C VAL A 247 -10.51 9.57 28.25
N ASP A 248 -10.14 10.37 29.25
CA ASP A 248 -9.27 11.54 29.09
C ASP A 248 -7.82 11.14 29.39
N PHE A 249 -7.08 10.68 28.39
CA PHE A 249 -5.69 10.28 28.50
C PHE A 249 -4.72 11.44 28.78
N SER A 250 -5.18 12.71 28.74
CA SER A 250 -4.35 13.84 29.16
C SER A 250 -4.15 13.90 30.68
N LYS A 251 -4.98 13.18 31.45
CA LYS A 251 -4.92 13.11 32.91
C LYS A 251 -4.50 11.72 33.37
N ASN A 252 -3.41 11.62 34.12
CA ASN A 252 -2.82 10.35 34.56
C ASN A 252 -2.58 9.37 33.40
N PRO A 253 -1.85 9.78 32.34
CA PRO A 253 -1.67 8.98 31.12
C PRO A 253 -1.08 7.60 31.42
N LYS A 254 -0.08 7.52 32.30
CA LYS A 254 0.56 6.26 32.70
C LYS A 254 -0.45 5.23 33.21
N GLU A 255 -1.30 5.65 34.15
CA GLU A 255 -2.31 4.78 34.77
C GLU A 255 -3.32 4.31 33.72
N LYS A 256 -3.93 5.23 32.97
CA LYS A 256 -4.95 4.88 31.97
C LYS A 256 -4.42 3.98 30.85
N LEU A 257 -3.19 4.23 30.39
CA LEU A 257 -2.56 3.37 29.40
C LEU A 257 -2.27 1.97 29.96
N GLN A 258 -1.86 1.87 31.22
CA GLN A 258 -1.69 0.58 31.91
C GLN A 258 -3.03 -0.15 32.07
N GLN A 259 -4.11 0.54 32.41
CA GLN A 259 -5.46 -0.06 32.49
C GLN A 259 -5.88 -0.62 31.13
N LEU A 260 -5.73 0.18 30.08
CA LEU A 260 -6.01 -0.25 28.71
C LEU A 260 -5.14 -1.45 28.31
N PHE A 261 -3.88 -1.49 28.74
CA PHE A 261 -2.97 -2.58 28.44
C PHE A 261 -3.38 -3.89 29.13
N VAL A 262 -3.79 -3.83 30.40
CA VAL A 262 -4.30 -4.98 31.14
C VAL A 262 -5.57 -5.51 30.48
N VAL A 263 -6.53 -4.64 30.16
CA VAL A 263 -7.74 -5.04 29.43
C VAL A 263 -7.37 -5.68 28.10
N ASN A 264 -6.49 -5.04 27.32
CA ASN A 264 -6.01 -5.58 26.05
C ASN A 264 -5.36 -6.97 26.20
N LYS A 265 -4.59 -7.24 27.27
CA LYS A 265 -4.03 -8.57 27.52
C LYS A 265 -5.13 -9.60 27.79
N LYS A 266 -6.09 -9.28 28.66
CA LYS A 266 -7.22 -10.17 28.98
C LYS A 266 -8.03 -10.57 27.76
N LEU A 267 -8.25 -9.62 26.84
CA LEU A 267 -8.98 -9.88 25.60
C LEU A 267 -8.31 -10.94 24.70
N SER A 268 -7.02 -11.23 24.87
CA SER A 268 -6.32 -12.28 24.11
C SER A 268 -6.79 -13.69 24.46
N ALA A 269 -7.37 -13.91 25.66
CA ALA A 269 -7.91 -15.20 26.06
C ALA A 269 -9.06 -15.66 25.14
N PHE A 270 -9.88 -14.72 24.63
CA PHE A 270 -11.00 -15.00 23.70
C PHE A 270 -10.57 -15.35 22.26
N SER A 271 -9.28 -15.32 21.98
CA SER A 271 -8.68 -15.75 20.72
C SER A 271 -7.73 -16.95 20.89
N SER A 272 -7.58 -17.48 22.10
CA SER A 272 -6.68 -18.59 22.38
C SER A 272 -7.29 -19.92 21.93
N ALA A 273 -6.46 -20.79 21.35
CA ALA A 273 -6.84 -22.17 21.04
C ALA A 273 -6.79 -23.11 22.26
N LYS A 274 -6.24 -22.64 23.40
CA LYS A 274 -6.15 -23.45 24.63
C LYS A 274 -7.49 -23.49 25.35
N ALA A 275 -8.01 -24.69 25.60
CA ALA A 275 -9.31 -24.89 26.26
C ALA A 275 -9.43 -24.20 27.64
N THR A 276 -8.34 -24.04 28.37
CA THR A 276 -8.29 -23.44 29.72
C THR A 276 -7.95 -21.96 29.73
N ALA A 277 -7.78 -21.30 28.57
CA ALA A 277 -7.32 -19.91 28.53
C ALA A 277 -8.29 -18.93 29.22
N LEU A 278 -9.59 -19.10 29.00
CA LEU A 278 -10.62 -18.26 29.61
C LEU A 278 -10.70 -18.49 31.12
N SER A 279 -10.78 -19.74 31.56
CA SER A 279 -10.88 -20.08 32.99
C SER A 279 -9.66 -19.63 33.78
N ASN A 280 -8.46 -19.64 33.18
CA ASN A 280 -7.24 -19.24 33.84
C ASN A 280 -7.07 -17.71 33.91
N GLU A 281 -7.49 -16.97 32.87
CA GLU A 281 -7.32 -15.51 32.83
C GLU A 281 -8.36 -14.76 33.69
N PHE A 282 -9.53 -15.38 33.89
CA PHE A 282 -10.68 -14.77 34.58
C PHE A 282 -11.02 -15.46 35.90
N VAL A 283 -10.02 -16.05 36.57
CA VAL A 283 -10.21 -16.61 37.92
C VAL A 283 -10.75 -15.54 38.87
N GLY A 284 -11.89 -15.83 39.51
CA GLY A 284 -12.54 -14.91 40.46
C GLY A 284 -13.43 -13.84 39.83
N TYR A 285 -13.60 -13.83 38.50
CA TYR A 285 -14.54 -12.95 37.82
C TYR A 285 -15.93 -13.59 37.77
N THR A 286 -16.96 -12.77 37.85
CA THR A 286 -18.35 -13.20 37.63
C THR A 286 -18.62 -13.45 36.14
N GLU A 287 -19.66 -14.22 35.83
CA GLU A 287 -20.08 -14.47 34.44
C GLU A 287 -20.40 -13.16 33.70
N GLU A 288 -21.05 -12.20 34.38
CA GLU A 288 -21.35 -10.87 33.83
C GLU A 288 -20.08 -10.10 33.47
N GLN A 289 -19.06 -10.11 34.34
CA GLN A 289 -17.80 -9.47 34.05
C GLN A 289 -17.10 -10.12 32.84
N ILE A 290 -17.08 -11.46 32.78
CA ILE A 290 -16.49 -12.19 31.64
C ILE A 290 -17.24 -11.84 30.34
N GLU A 291 -18.56 -11.74 30.40
CA GLU A 291 -19.40 -11.35 29.26
C GLU A 291 -19.07 -9.93 28.78
N ASN A 292 -18.86 -8.98 29.68
CA ASN A 292 -18.44 -7.62 29.30
C ASN A 292 -17.11 -7.62 28.53
N TYR A 293 -16.12 -8.40 28.96
CA TYR A 293 -14.88 -8.58 28.20
C TYR A 293 -15.12 -9.27 26.85
N ARG A 294 -16.00 -10.27 26.79
CA ARG A 294 -16.36 -10.96 25.54
C ARG A 294 -16.96 -10.00 24.53
N LEU A 295 -17.86 -9.11 24.96
CA LEU A 295 -18.50 -8.10 24.11
C LEU A 295 -17.47 -7.15 23.49
N ILE A 296 -16.44 -6.75 24.24
CA ILE A 296 -15.32 -5.97 23.68
C ILE A 296 -14.48 -6.83 22.72
N ALA A 297 -14.19 -8.09 23.05
CA ALA A 297 -13.42 -8.97 22.17
C ALA A 297 -14.11 -9.18 20.81
N LEU A 298 -15.45 -9.27 20.81
CA LEU A 298 -16.25 -9.42 19.60
C LEU A 298 -16.19 -8.20 18.68
N ILE A 299 -16.00 -7.00 19.22
CA ILE A 299 -15.93 -5.79 18.38
C ILE A 299 -14.68 -5.77 17.48
N SER A 300 -13.67 -6.57 17.84
CA SER A 300 -12.48 -6.78 17.01
C SER A 300 -12.67 -7.87 15.96
N LYS A 301 -13.82 -8.58 15.97
CA LYS A 301 -14.15 -9.67 15.04
C LYS A 301 -15.27 -9.24 14.10
N GLY A 302 -14.92 -9.00 12.84
CA GLY A 302 -15.88 -8.64 11.79
C GLY A 302 -16.30 -7.16 11.80
N SER A 303 -17.08 -6.80 10.79
CA SER A 303 -17.62 -5.45 10.57
C SER A 303 -18.79 -5.18 11.54
N GLN A 304 -18.70 -4.07 12.27
CA GLN A 304 -19.68 -3.70 13.30
C GLN A 304 -20.33 -2.34 13.03
N LYS A 305 -21.62 -2.22 13.36
CA LYS A 305 -22.38 -0.96 13.25
C LYS A 305 -21.90 0.09 14.26
N TRP A 306 -22.01 1.36 13.88
CA TRP A 306 -21.47 2.52 14.60
C TRP A 306 -22.08 2.74 15.99
N ASP A 307 -23.40 2.51 16.13
CA ASP A 307 -24.10 2.56 17.41
C ASP A 307 -23.52 1.55 18.42
N MET A 308 -23.31 0.32 17.96
CA MET A 308 -22.67 -0.72 18.77
C MET A 308 -21.21 -0.39 19.07
N VAL A 309 -20.48 0.22 18.13
CA VAL A 309 -19.10 0.66 18.36
C VAL A 309 -19.03 1.67 19.50
N GLU A 310 -19.91 2.66 19.48
CA GLU A 310 -19.97 3.68 20.52
C GLU A 310 -20.33 3.08 21.89
N GLU A 311 -21.34 2.21 21.96
CA GLU A 311 -21.73 1.49 23.19
C GLU A 311 -20.57 0.68 23.77
N ARG A 312 -19.86 -0.07 22.92
CA ARG A 312 -18.74 -0.90 23.35
C ARG A 312 -17.54 -0.07 23.78
N MET A 313 -17.32 1.12 23.20
CA MET A 313 -16.27 2.02 23.69
C MET A 313 -16.61 2.59 25.08
N ARG A 314 -17.89 2.82 25.39
CA ARG A 314 -18.31 3.15 26.78
C ARG A 314 -18.03 1.99 27.73
N LEU A 315 -18.41 0.77 27.33
CA LEU A 315 -18.15 -0.42 28.14
C LEU A 315 -16.65 -0.64 28.36
N LEU A 316 -15.81 -0.43 27.33
CA LEU A 316 -14.36 -0.51 27.47
C LEU A 316 -13.82 0.52 28.48
N ALA A 317 -14.33 1.76 28.46
CA ALA A 317 -13.94 2.77 29.44
C ALA A 317 -14.33 2.36 30.87
N VAL A 318 -15.50 1.74 31.07
CA VAL A 318 -15.91 1.18 32.36
C VAL A 318 -14.95 0.09 32.81
N LEU A 319 -14.65 -0.89 31.94
CA LEU A 319 -13.73 -1.98 32.24
C LEU A 319 -12.33 -1.48 32.61
N MET A 320 -11.84 -0.42 31.96
CA MET A 320 -10.56 0.20 32.32
C MET A 320 -10.57 0.74 33.74
N ASN A 321 -11.64 1.41 34.17
CA ASN A 321 -11.73 1.98 35.51
C ASN A 321 -11.86 0.90 36.61
N GLU A 322 -12.32 -0.31 36.26
CA GLU A 322 -12.37 -1.45 37.18
C GLU A 322 -10.99 -2.11 37.39
N VAL A 323 -10.02 -1.84 36.50
CA VAL A 323 -8.66 -2.37 36.64
C VAL A 323 -7.93 -1.64 37.77
N LYS A 324 -7.54 -2.42 38.79
CA LYS A 324 -6.60 -2.00 39.83
C LYS A 324 -5.18 -2.18 39.29
N ILE A 325 -4.40 -1.10 39.25
CA ILE A 325 -2.98 -1.08 38.83
C ILE A 325 -2.07 -1.29 40.02
#